data_AF-A0A7X9FS36-F1
#
_entry.id   AF-A0A7X9FS36-F1
#
_cell.length_a   1.000
_cell.length_b   1.000
_cell.length_c   1.000
_cell.angle_alpha   90.00
_cell.angle_beta   90.00
_cell.angle_gamma   90.00
#
_symmetry.space_group_name_H-M   'P 1'
#
loop_
_entity.id
_entity.type
_entity.pdbx_description
1 polymer ?
#
loop_
_entity_poly.entity_id
_entity_poly.type
_entity_poly.pdbx_seq_one_letter_code
_entity_poly.pdbx_strand_id
1 'polypeptide(L)'
;EVSDLVKEYLDTYEVAPEGRPGGVFYENVCYQARLELGLRHFLGQGSFCGFTTTFEDLYGLTQLPGLAVQRLMASGYGFGAEGDWKHAALVRALKVMGEGLKGGCSFMEDYTYHLNPNGMKVLGAHMLEICPSIAEGKVRLEVHQLGIGGKADPARLVFNVPTGPAINASLVDMGNRFRMIVNSVDCVKPDAELPKLPVARALWVPQPDLKTGAAAWILAGGAHHTAFSQALCPEYIEDFCEMADIEYLHIGKHTSIGDFKKELRWNELYYALSKN
;
A
#
# COMPACT_ATOMS: atom_id res chain seq x y z
N GLU A 1 -28.22 1.65 -7.69
CA GLU A 1 -26.96 1.48 -6.94
C GLU A 1 -25.86 0.80 -7.76
N VAL A 2 -25.91 -0.52 -8.01
CA VAL A 2 -24.82 -1.20 -8.76
C VAL A 2 -24.61 -0.60 -10.15
N SER A 3 -25.68 -0.41 -10.93
CA SER A 3 -25.58 0.18 -12.28
C SER A 3 -25.05 1.62 -12.26
N ASP A 4 -25.39 2.39 -11.22
CA ASP A 4 -24.92 3.77 -11.07
C ASP A 4 -23.43 3.82 -10.74
N LEU A 5 -22.97 2.95 -9.84
CA LEU A 5 -21.55 2.84 -9.50
C LEU A 5 -20.72 2.31 -10.68
N VAL A 6 -21.24 1.35 -11.44
CA VAL A 6 -20.57 0.89 -12.67
C VAL A 6 -20.50 2.03 -13.69
N LYS A 7 -21.56 2.84 -13.84
CA LYS A 7 -21.51 4.03 -14.69
C LYS A 7 -20.41 5.00 -14.24
N GLU A 8 -20.30 5.25 -12.93
CA GLU A 8 -19.21 6.07 -12.38
C GLU A 8 -17.83 5.51 -12.73
N TYR A 9 -17.64 4.18 -12.67
CA TYR A 9 -16.38 3.55 -13.10
C TYR A 9 -16.08 3.84 -14.58
N LEU A 10 -17.08 3.71 -15.45
CA LEU A 10 -16.94 3.94 -16.89
C LEU A 10 -16.70 5.41 -17.24
N ASP A 11 -17.22 6.33 -16.44
CA ASP A 11 -17.03 7.78 -16.59
C ASP A 11 -15.67 8.24 -16.03
N THR A 12 -15.14 7.54 -15.02
CA THR A 12 -13.90 7.91 -14.31
C THR A 12 -12.65 7.28 -14.90
N TYR A 13 -12.73 6.02 -15.34
CA TYR A 13 -11.57 5.22 -15.71
C TYR A 13 -11.53 4.87 -17.19
N GLU A 14 -10.33 4.57 -17.69
CA GLU A 14 -10.19 3.98 -19.00
C GLU A 14 -10.56 2.50 -18.95
N VAL A 15 -11.68 2.15 -19.60
CA VAL A 15 -12.19 0.77 -19.64
C VAL A 15 -12.22 0.29 -21.08
N ALA A 16 -11.55 -0.83 -21.33
CA ALA A 16 -11.53 -1.50 -22.64
C ALA A 16 -12.92 -2.06 -22.99
N PRO A 17 -13.24 -2.27 -24.29
CA PRO A 17 -14.57 -2.77 -24.72
C PRO A 17 -15.03 -4.03 -23.98
N GLU A 18 -14.10 -4.92 -23.63
CA GLU A 18 -14.37 -6.18 -22.94
C GLU A 18 -14.92 -5.97 -21.52
N GLY A 19 -14.60 -4.85 -20.87
CA GLY A 19 -15.12 -4.48 -19.54
C GLY A 19 -16.37 -3.58 -19.57
N ARG A 20 -16.86 -3.20 -20.75
CA ARG A 20 -18.04 -2.34 -20.95
C ARG A 20 -19.32 -3.17 -21.12
N PRO A 21 -20.54 -2.58 -21.02
CA PRO A 21 -21.79 -3.32 -21.23
C PRO A 21 -21.78 -4.15 -22.53
N GLY A 22 -22.04 -5.45 -22.41
CA GLY A 22 -21.98 -6.41 -23.51
C GLY A 22 -20.60 -7.06 -23.74
N GLY A 23 -19.56 -6.57 -23.07
CA GLY A 23 -18.23 -7.18 -23.06
C GLY A 23 -18.12 -8.39 -22.14
N VAL A 24 -17.13 -9.26 -22.41
CA VAL A 24 -16.97 -10.56 -21.74
C VAL A 24 -16.67 -10.43 -20.24
N PHE A 25 -16.05 -9.32 -19.83
CA PHE A 25 -15.66 -9.04 -18.44
C PHE A 25 -16.60 -8.07 -17.73
N TYR A 26 -17.70 -7.65 -18.38
CA TYR A 26 -18.63 -6.69 -17.79
C TYR A 26 -19.20 -7.17 -16.44
N GLU A 27 -19.57 -8.45 -16.35
CA GLU A 27 -20.08 -9.00 -15.08
C GLU A 27 -19.02 -9.04 -13.98
N ASN A 28 -17.74 -9.18 -14.33
CA ASN A 28 -16.65 -9.12 -13.36
C ASN A 28 -16.53 -7.71 -12.75
N VAL A 29 -16.69 -6.67 -13.58
CA VAL A 29 -16.73 -5.27 -13.14
C VAL A 29 -17.95 -5.01 -12.26
N CYS A 30 -19.14 -5.46 -12.70
CA CYS A 30 -20.37 -5.39 -11.91
C CYS A 30 -20.23 -6.10 -10.56
N TYR A 31 -19.51 -7.22 -10.50
CA TYR A 31 -19.28 -7.95 -9.26
C TYR A 31 -18.42 -7.15 -8.27
N GLN A 32 -17.34 -6.50 -8.72
CA GLN A 32 -16.57 -5.60 -7.86
C GLN A 32 -17.41 -4.40 -7.37
N ALA A 33 -18.32 -3.87 -8.20
CA ALA A 33 -19.25 -2.83 -7.75
C ALA A 33 -20.19 -3.32 -6.63
N ARG A 34 -20.69 -4.57 -6.72
CA ARG A 34 -21.49 -5.19 -5.65
C ARG A 34 -20.66 -5.34 -4.36
N LEU A 35 -19.40 -5.79 -4.48
CA LEU A 35 -18.49 -5.88 -3.34
C LEU A 35 -18.22 -4.51 -2.71
N GLU A 36 -17.96 -3.48 -3.51
CA GLU A 36 -17.70 -2.12 -3.01
C GLU A 36 -18.90 -1.59 -2.22
N LEU A 37 -20.12 -1.71 -2.77
CA LEU A 37 -21.33 -1.26 -2.08
C LEU A 37 -21.58 -2.03 -0.79
N GLY A 38 -21.42 -3.36 -0.82
CA GLY A 38 -21.58 -4.20 0.36
C GLY A 38 -20.57 -3.86 1.46
N LEU A 39 -19.30 -3.72 1.10
CA LEU A 39 -18.24 -3.32 2.03
C LEU A 39 -18.49 -1.90 2.57
N ARG A 40 -18.82 -0.93 1.70
CA ARG A 40 -19.08 0.45 2.12
C ARG A 40 -20.25 0.53 3.09
N HIS A 41 -21.32 -0.24 2.85
CA HIS A 41 -22.46 -0.33 3.75
C HIS A 41 -22.09 -0.95 5.09
N PHE A 42 -21.41 -2.10 5.08
CA PHE A 42 -20.97 -2.80 6.29
C PHE A 42 -20.02 -1.92 7.15
N LEU A 43 -19.02 -1.32 6.51
CA LEU A 43 -18.06 -0.46 7.16
C LEU A 43 -18.72 0.80 7.75
N GLY A 44 -19.62 1.42 6.98
CA GLY A 44 -20.37 2.59 7.41
C GLY A 44 -21.29 2.31 8.60
N GLN A 45 -22.06 1.21 8.56
CA GLN A 45 -22.93 0.81 9.66
C GLN A 45 -22.16 0.52 10.95
N GLY A 46 -20.99 -0.11 10.82
CA GLY A 46 -20.12 -0.41 11.95
C GLY A 46 -19.24 0.74 12.41
N SER A 47 -19.29 1.91 11.76
CA SER A 47 -18.38 3.04 12.01
C SER A 47 -16.88 2.64 11.95
N PHE A 48 -16.56 1.66 11.10
CA PHE A 48 -15.18 1.22 10.90
C PHE A 48 -14.43 2.22 10.02
N CYS A 49 -13.15 2.43 10.29
CA CYS A 49 -12.29 3.35 9.51
C CYS A 49 -11.18 2.64 8.73
N GLY A 50 -11.08 1.31 8.87
CA GLY A 50 -10.19 0.45 8.12
C GLY A 50 -10.60 -1.00 8.26
N PHE A 51 -10.06 -1.86 7.39
CA PHE A 51 -10.40 -3.27 7.33
C PHE A 51 -9.28 -4.10 6.71
N THR A 52 -9.43 -5.42 6.78
CA THR A 52 -8.53 -6.38 6.13
C THR A 52 -9.35 -7.39 5.32
N THR A 53 -8.67 -8.06 4.41
CA THR A 53 -9.19 -9.24 3.69
C THR A 53 -8.20 -10.39 3.82
N THR A 54 -8.61 -11.61 3.50
CA THR A 54 -7.71 -12.73 3.29
C THR A 54 -8.16 -13.51 2.06
N PHE A 55 -7.23 -13.89 1.19
CA PHE A 55 -7.54 -14.72 0.03
C PHE A 55 -7.81 -16.18 0.42
N GLU A 56 -7.45 -16.58 1.64
CA GLU A 56 -7.63 -17.95 2.14
C GLU A 56 -9.07 -18.21 2.62
N ASP A 57 -9.83 -17.16 2.92
CA ASP A 57 -11.25 -17.26 3.27
C ASP A 57 -12.11 -16.31 2.44
N LEU A 58 -12.60 -16.84 1.32
CA LEU A 58 -13.49 -16.15 0.39
C LEU A 58 -14.79 -16.95 0.19
N TYR A 59 -15.23 -17.72 1.20
CA TYR A 59 -16.46 -18.50 1.08
C TYR A 59 -17.66 -17.57 0.84
N GLY A 60 -18.51 -17.92 -0.14
CA GLY A 60 -19.63 -17.08 -0.56
C GLY A 60 -19.25 -15.89 -1.46
N LEU A 61 -17.96 -15.59 -1.64
CA LEU A 61 -17.50 -14.56 -2.58
C LEU A 61 -17.06 -15.19 -3.91
N THR A 62 -17.37 -14.52 -5.02
CA THR A 62 -17.03 -14.92 -6.40
C THR A 62 -15.65 -14.45 -6.80
N GLN A 63 -15.18 -13.32 -6.24
CA GLN A 63 -13.89 -12.69 -6.52
C GLN A 63 -13.27 -12.20 -5.22
N LEU A 64 -11.93 -12.14 -5.18
CA LEU A 64 -11.22 -11.35 -4.19
C LEU A 64 -11.53 -9.85 -4.38
N PRO A 65 -11.82 -9.07 -3.32
CA PRO A 65 -12.01 -7.63 -3.43
C PRO A 65 -10.75 -6.91 -3.93
N GLY A 66 -10.80 -6.33 -5.13
CA GLY A 66 -9.68 -5.60 -5.75
C GLY A 66 -10.04 -4.14 -5.96
N LEU A 67 -10.71 -3.84 -7.08
CA LEU A 67 -11.25 -2.51 -7.39
C LEU A 67 -12.02 -1.90 -6.21
N ALA A 68 -12.86 -2.70 -5.54
CA ALA A 68 -13.61 -2.28 -4.36
C ALA A 68 -12.69 -1.73 -3.25
N VAL A 69 -11.60 -2.44 -2.95
CA VAL A 69 -10.62 -2.05 -1.93
C VAL A 69 -9.86 -0.79 -2.35
N GLN A 70 -9.42 -0.74 -3.61
CA GLN A 70 -8.71 0.42 -4.16
C GLN A 70 -9.53 1.70 -4.01
N ARG A 71 -10.83 1.64 -4.32
CA ARG A 71 -11.75 2.79 -4.19
C ARG A 71 -12.13 3.10 -2.76
N LEU A 72 -12.26 2.10 -1.88
CA LEU A 72 -12.46 2.33 -0.44
C LEU A 72 -11.24 3.06 0.16
N MET A 73 -10.02 2.62 -0.15
CA MET A 73 -8.81 3.34 0.26
C MET A 73 -8.76 4.76 -0.31
N ALA A 74 -9.19 4.97 -1.56
CA ALA A 74 -9.27 6.31 -2.15
C ALA A 74 -10.23 7.23 -1.39
N SER A 75 -11.32 6.66 -0.83
CA SER A 75 -12.25 7.38 0.04
C SER A 75 -11.80 7.52 1.50
N GLY A 76 -10.55 7.16 1.83
CA GLY A 76 -9.95 7.43 3.13
C GLY A 76 -9.85 6.21 4.07
N TYR A 77 -10.40 5.05 3.71
CA TYR A 77 -10.29 3.85 4.55
C TYR A 77 -8.85 3.34 4.64
N GLY A 78 -8.49 2.84 5.82
CA GLY A 78 -7.30 2.00 5.98
C GLY A 78 -7.54 0.61 5.41
N PHE A 79 -6.51 0.02 4.81
CA PHE A 79 -6.55 -1.35 4.34
C PHE A 79 -5.21 -2.04 4.57
N GLY A 80 -5.26 -3.31 4.94
CA GLY A 80 -4.12 -4.20 5.00
C GLY A 80 -4.54 -5.58 4.49
N ALA A 81 -3.72 -6.15 3.63
CA ALA A 81 -4.03 -7.43 3.01
C ALA A 81 -3.68 -8.61 3.93
N GLU A 82 -4.19 -9.81 3.60
CA GLU A 82 -3.94 -11.07 4.31
C GLU A 82 -4.16 -11.02 5.84
N GLY A 83 -5.14 -10.25 6.30
CA GLY A 83 -5.43 -10.08 7.72
C GLY A 83 -4.51 -9.10 8.45
N ASP A 84 -3.68 -8.33 7.74
CA ASP A 84 -2.72 -7.40 8.34
C ASP A 84 -3.38 -6.12 8.88
N TRP A 85 -3.92 -6.24 10.08
CA TRP A 85 -4.58 -5.15 10.78
C TRP A 85 -3.64 -4.01 11.18
N LYS A 86 -2.32 -4.28 11.33
CA LYS A 86 -1.33 -3.23 11.68
C LYS A 86 -1.18 -2.26 10.53
N HIS A 87 -1.02 -2.77 9.30
CA HIS A 87 -0.93 -1.90 8.13
C HIS A 87 -2.29 -1.32 7.73
N ALA A 88 -3.41 -2.00 8.01
CA ALA A 88 -4.73 -1.37 7.87
C ALA A 88 -4.86 -0.12 8.76
N ALA A 89 -4.49 -0.22 10.04
CA ALA A 89 -4.51 0.90 10.96
C ALA A 89 -3.50 2.00 10.56
N LEU A 90 -2.27 1.62 10.17
CA LEU A 90 -1.23 2.56 9.77
C LEU A 90 -1.62 3.33 8.50
N VAL A 91 -2.15 2.65 7.47
CA VAL A 91 -2.63 3.32 6.26
C VAL A 91 -3.73 4.32 6.57
N ARG A 92 -4.67 3.98 7.49
CA ARG A 92 -5.68 4.94 7.95
C ARG A 92 -5.04 6.14 8.66
N ALA A 93 -4.09 5.91 9.56
CA ALA A 93 -3.41 6.98 10.29
C ALA A 93 -2.70 7.95 9.33
N LEU A 94 -1.93 7.43 8.37
CA LEU A 94 -1.25 8.26 7.36
C LEU A 94 -2.22 8.99 6.44
N LYS A 95 -3.37 8.39 6.12
CA LYS A 95 -4.42 9.09 5.35
C LYS A 95 -4.99 10.28 6.10
N VAL A 96 -5.28 10.12 7.39
CA VAL A 96 -5.80 11.22 8.23
C VAL A 96 -4.74 12.29 8.44
N MET A 97 -3.49 11.90 8.71
CA MET A 97 -2.37 12.81 8.89
C MET A 97 -2.06 13.62 7.62
N GLY A 98 -2.24 13.02 6.45
CA GLY A 98 -2.03 13.66 5.15
C GLY A 98 -3.21 14.49 4.63
N GLU A 99 -4.31 14.63 5.36
CA GLU A 99 -5.48 15.37 4.91
C GLU A 99 -5.13 16.84 4.61
N GLY A 100 -5.51 17.32 3.43
CA GLY A 100 -5.18 18.67 2.95
C GLY A 100 -3.75 18.86 2.44
N LEU A 101 -2.87 17.86 2.57
CA LEU A 101 -1.53 17.88 1.99
C LEU A 101 -1.55 17.39 0.53
N LYS A 102 -0.57 17.84 -0.26
CA LYS A 102 -0.39 17.38 -1.64
C LYS A 102 0.33 16.04 -1.65
N GLY A 103 -0.28 15.04 -2.30
CA GLY A 103 0.27 13.70 -2.42
C GLY A 103 -0.75 12.65 -1.98
N GLY A 104 -0.46 11.38 -2.21
CA GLY A 104 -1.34 10.28 -1.79
C GLY A 104 -0.70 9.39 -0.74
N CYS A 105 -1.54 8.55 -0.12
CA CYS A 105 -1.15 7.49 0.80
C CYS A 105 -1.81 6.17 0.36
N SER A 106 -1.04 5.08 0.36
CA SER A 106 -1.51 3.75 -0.07
C SER A 106 -0.94 2.65 0.81
N PHE A 107 -1.67 1.54 0.91
CA PHE A 107 -1.07 0.25 1.19
C PHE A 107 -0.07 -0.11 0.07
N MET A 108 1.03 -0.77 0.41
CA MET A 108 2.11 -1.11 -0.52
C MET A 108 2.91 -2.33 -0.04
N GLU A 109 3.48 -3.07 -0.97
CA GLU A 109 4.41 -4.18 -0.71
C GLU A 109 5.60 -4.10 -1.66
N ASP A 110 6.82 -4.31 -1.15
CA ASP A 110 8.04 -4.47 -1.94
C ASP A 110 7.96 -5.78 -2.76
N TYR A 111 7.64 -5.68 -4.05
CA TYR A 111 7.23 -6.82 -4.86
C TYR A 111 8.39 -7.51 -5.59
N THR A 112 9.33 -6.72 -6.14
CA THR A 112 10.54 -7.26 -6.77
C THR A 112 11.64 -6.22 -6.94
N TYR A 113 12.86 -6.67 -7.25
CA TYR A 113 14.05 -5.81 -7.36
C TYR A 113 14.64 -5.79 -8.77
N HIS A 114 15.12 -4.60 -9.17
CA HIS A 114 16.00 -4.41 -10.30
C HIS A 114 17.45 -4.26 -9.79
N LEU A 115 18.27 -5.30 -9.91
CA LEU A 115 19.62 -5.36 -9.31
C LEU A 115 20.75 -4.91 -10.26
N ASN A 116 20.46 -3.96 -11.15
CA ASN A 116 21.49 -3.37 -12.01
C ASN A 116 22.41 -2.46 -11.18
N PRO A 117 23.74 -2.68 -11.16
CA PRO A 117 24.67 -1.84 -10.41
C PRO A 117 24.61 -0.34 -10.76
N ASN A 118 24.15 0.01 -11.96
CA ASN A 118 24.05 1.39 -12.43
C ASN A 118 22.75 2.09 -12.01
N GLY A 119 21.86 1.42 -11.28
CA GLY A 119 20.60 2.01 -10.85
C GLY A 119 19.67 0.96 -10.26
N MET A 120 19.99 0.51 -9.04
CA MET A 120 19.16 -0.45 -8.33
C MET A 120 17.83 0.17 -7.92
N LYS A 121 16.73 -0.56 -8.12
CA LYS A 121 15.37 -0.09 -7.85
C LYS A 121 14.52 -1.17 -7.20
N VAL A 122 13.45 -0.76 -6.53
CA VAL A 122 12.38 -1.62 -6.03
C VAL A 122 11.11 -1.31 -6.79
N LEU A 123 10.43 -2.35 -7.27
CA LEU A 123 9.06 -2.25 -7.75
C LEU A 123 8.13 -2.64 -6.60
N GLY A 124 7.31 -1.70 -6.17
CA GLY A 124 6.24 -1.95 -5.22
C GLY A 124 4.90 -2.12 -5.92
N ALA A 125 4.11 -3.05 -5.43
CA ALA A 125 2.77 -3.35 -5.90
C ALA A 125 2.02 -4.13 -4.80
N HIS A 126 0.88 -4.71 -5.17
CA HIS A 126 0.25 -5.80 -4.44
C HIS A 126 -0.53 -6.64 -5.44
N MET A 127 -1.19 -7.72 -5.01
CA MET A 127 -1.97 -8.57 -5.90
C MET A 127 -3.08 -7.81 -6.66
N LEU A 128 -3.73 -6.84 -6.00
CA LEU A 128 -4.75 -5.96 -6.58
C LEU A 128 -4.71 -4.53 -5.98
N GLU A 129 -4.44 -4.42 -4.68
CA GLU A 129 -5.00 -3.41 -3.78
C GLU A 129 -4.07 -2.19 -3.61
N ILE A 130 -3.73 -1.52 -4.72
CA ILE A 130 -2.99 -0.25 -4.68
C ILE A 130 -3.93 0.94 -4.88
N CYS A 131 -3.88 1.91 -3.97
CA CYS A 131 -4.82 3.02 -3.91
C CYS A 131 -4.59 4.03 -5.04
N PRO A 132 -5.60 4.44 -5.81
CA PRO A 132 -5.43 5.41 -6.90
C PRO A 132 -5.14 6.83 -6.42
N SER A 133 -5.13 7.11 -5.12
CA SER A 133 -4.70 8.42 -4.59
C SER A 133 -3.22 8.74 -4.88
N ILE A 134 -2.42 7.72 -5.21
CA ILE A 134 -1.01 7.86 -5.63
C ILE A 134 -0.83 7.69 -7.15
N ALA A 135 -1.90 7.73 -7.94
CA ALA A 135 -1.82 7.54 -9.38
C ALA A 135 -1.31 8.81 -10.11
N GLU A 136 -0.51 8.61 -11.15
CA GLU A 136 -0.18 9.62 -12.16
C GLU A 136 -0.98 9.34 -13.45
N GLY A 137 -1.62 10.37 -13.97
CA GLY A 137 -2.29 10.33 -15.28
C GLY A 137 -3.55 9.46 -15.29
N LYS A 138 -3.74 8.75 -16.41
CA LYS A 138 -4.95 7.95 -16.67
C LYS A 138 -4.90 6.61 -15.94
N VAL A 139 -5.95 6.32 -15.21
CA VAL A 139 -6.15 5.06 -14.48
C VAL A 139 -7.00 4.12 -15.34
N ARG A 140 -6.51 2.91 -15.57
CA ARG A 140 -7.22 1.90 -16.35
C ARG A 140 -7.93 0.91 -15.44
N LEU A 141 -9.16 0.54 -15.77
CA LEU A 141 -9.88 -0.54 -15.12
C LEU A 141 -9.73 -1.79 -15.98
N GLU A 142 -9.05 -2.80 -15.44
CA GLU A 142 -8.69 -4.03 -16.15
C GLU A 142 -9.19 -5.26 -15.38
N VAL A 143 -9.46 -6.35 -16.10
CA VAL A 143 -9.82 -7.66 -15.54
C VAL A 143 -8.79 -8.66 -16.02
N HIS A 144 -8.16 -9.37 -15.08
CA HIS A 144 -7.11 -10.35 -15.37
C HIS A 144 -7.26 -11.56 -14.46
N GLN A 145 -6.78 -12.71 -14.93
CA GLN A 145 -6.74 -13.92 -14.13
C GLN A 145 -5.90 -13.73 -12.86
N LEU A 146 -6.43 -14.21 -11.74
CA LEU A 146 -5.72 -14.33 -10.46
C LEU A 146 -5.90 -15.75 -9.91
N GLY A 147 -4.83 -16.55 -9.92
CA GLY A 147 -4.88 -17.91 -9.37
C GLY A 147 -4.95 -17.96 -7.84
N ILE A 148 -4.41 -16.94 -7.16
CA ILE A 148 -4.40 -16.82 -5.70
C ILE A 148 -5.84 -16.65 -5.21
N GLY A 149 -6.23 -17.46 -4.21
CA GLY A 149 -7.61 -17.53 -3.69
C GLY A 149 -8.58 -18.38 -4.52
N GLY A 150 -8.20 -18.83 -5.72
CA GLY A 150 -8.99 -19.78 -6.53
C GLY A 150 -10.36 -19.26 -6.95
N LYS A 151 -10.49 -17.95 -7.17
CA LYS A 151 -11.72 -17.25 -7.52
C LYS A 151 -11.76 -16.79 -8.98
N ALA A 152 -12.89 -16.24 -9.40
CA ALA A 152 -13.02 -15.66 -10.73
C ALA A 152 -12.14 -14.41 -10.88
N ASP A 153 -11.81 -14.07 -12.12
CA ASP A 153 -10.92 -12.97 -12.49
C ASP A 153 -11.40 -11.62 -11.90
N PRO A 154 -10.65 -11.01 -10.96
CA PRO A 154 -11.06 -9.77 -10.32
C PRO A 154 -10.78 -8.55 -11.20
N ALA A 155 -11.68 -7.56 -11.17
CA ALA A 155 -11.39 -6.24 -11.72
C ALA A 155 -10.47 -5.44 -10.78
N ARG A 156 -9.52 -4.69 -11.36
CA ARG A 156 -8.58 -3.82 -10.64
C ARG A 156 -8.29 -2.54 -11.41
N LEU A 157 -7.78 -1.53 -10.71
CA LEU A 157 -7.20 -0.33 -11.28
C LEU A 157 -5.70 -0.53 -11.52
N VAL A 158 -5.24 -0.12 -12.71
CA VAL A 158 -3.85 -0.23 -13.17
C VAL A 158 -3.34 1.16 -13.55
N PHE A 159 -2.22 1.57 -12.96
CA PHE A 159 -1.61 2.89 -13.14
C PHE A 159 -0.14 2.89 -12.67
N ASN A 160 0.56 3.99 -12.96
CA ASN A 160 1.89 4.28 -12.42
C ASN A 160 1.79 5.33 -11.31
N VAL A 161 2.79 5.37 -10.43
CA VAL A 161 2.94 6.39 -9.38
C VAL A 161 3.85 7.53 -9.87
N PRO A 162 3.56 8.81 -9.55
CA PRO A 162 4.38 9.92 -10.01
C PRO A 162 5.77 9.90 -9.38
N THR A 163 6.73 10.52 -10.06
CA THR A 163 8.09 10.68 -9.51
C THR A 163 8.12 11.66 -8.35
N GLY A 164 9.04 11.45 -7.40
CA GLY A 164 9.28 12.37 -6.31
C GLY A 164 9.59 11.67 -4.99
N PRO A 165 9.90 12.45 -3.94
CA PRO A 165 10.18 11.91 -2.63
C PRO A 165 8.94 11.22 -2.05
N ALA A 166 9.17 10.14 -1.33
CA ALA A 166 8.15 9.37 -0.63
C ALA A 166 8.74 8.70 0.61
N ILE A 167 7.86 8.09 1.40
CA ILE A 167 8.23 7.21 2.51
C ILE A 167 7.53 5.86 2.38
N ASN A 168 8.21 4.80 2.82
CA ASN A 168 7.61 3.54 3.23
C ASN A 168 7.68 3.45 4.75
N ALA A 169 6.53 3.39 5.42
CA ALA A 169 6.44 3.21 6.87
C ALA A 169 5.92 1.80 7.20
N SER A 170 6.49 1.15 8.21
CA SER A 170 6.03 -0.15 8.70
C SER A 170 5.97 -0.17 10.22
N LEU A 171 4.83 -0.62 10.75
CA LEU A 171 4.62 -0.79 12.18
C LEU A 171 4.72 -2.28 12.52
N VAL A 172 5.71 -2.62 13.34
CA VAL A 172 5.98 -4.00 13.74
C VAL A 172 5.81 -4.18 15.23
N ASP A 173 5.25 -5.32 15.60
CA ASP A 173 5.12 -5.74 17.00
C ASP A 173 6.35 -6.58 17.35
N MET A 174 7.14 -6.10 18.31
CA MET A 174 8.35 -6.78 18.80
C MET A 174 8.02 -7.76 19.94
N GLY A 175 6.75 -7.93 20.28
CA GLY A 175 6.22 -8.78 21.34
C GLY A 175 5.97 -8.01 22.65
N ASN A 176 6.90 -7.16 23.06
CA ASN A 176 6.81 -6.33 24.28
C ASN A 176 6.52 -4.84 24.01
N ARG A 177 6.61 -4.41 22.75
CA ARG A 177 6.45 -3.02 22.29
C ARG A 177 6.27 -2.97 20.78
N PHE A 178 5.84 -1.82 20.28
CA PHE A 178 5.85 -1.54 18.85
C PHE A 178 7.14 -0.83 18.43
N ARG A 179 7.49 -0.99 17.16
CA ARG A 179 8.56 -0.26 16.47
C ARG A 179 8.02 0.24 15.14
N MET A 180 8.20 1.53 14.88
CA MET A 180 7.96 2.18 13.60
C MET A 180 9.27 2.26 12.83
N ILE A 181 9.28 1.73 11.60
CA ILE A 181 10.42 1.79 10.70
C ILE A 181 10.00 2.60 9.49
N VAL A 182 10.74 3.67 9.20
CA VAL A 182 10.47 4.54 8.04
C VAL A 182 11.67 4.57 7.13
N ASN A 183 11.47 4.17 5.87
CA ASN A 183 12.48 4.34 4.83
C ASN A 183 12.09 5.48 3.90
N SER A 184 12.96 6.48 3.77
CA SER A 184 12.86 7.49 2.72
C SER A 184 13.21 6.87 1.38
N VAL A 185 12.36 7.10 0.38
CA VAL A 185 12.55 6.58 -0.97
C VAL A 185 12.27 7.66 -2.00
N ASP A 186 12.84 7.51 -3.20
CA ASP A 186 12.62 8.42 -4.32
C ASP A 186 11.91 7.66 -5.45
N CYS A 187 10.64 7.99 -5.70
CA CYS A 187 9.88 7.41 -6.80
C CYS A 187 10.44 7.89 -8.15
N VAL A 188 10.62 6.94 -9.05
CA VAL A 188 11.20 7.14 -10.39
C VAL A 188 10.30 6.52 -11.46
N LYS A 189 10.45 6.98 -12.71
CA LYS A 189 9.72 6.38 -13.83
C LYS A 189 10.28 5.00 -14.15
N PRO A 190 9.43 4.05 -14.59
CA PRO A 190 9.90 2.84 -15.25
C PRO A 190 10.79 3.17 -16.46
N ASP A 191 11.89 2.42 -16.62
CA ASP A 191 12.81 2.62 -17.75
C ASP A 191 12.19 2.16 -19.09
N ALA A 192 11.13 1.35 -19.03
CA ALA A 192 10.36 0.86 -20.17
C ALA A 192 8.89 0.61 -19.78
N GLU A 193 8.02 0.46 -20.77
CA GLU A 193 6.64 0.06 -20.54
C GLU A 193 6.55 -1.35 -19.92
N LEU A 194 5.52 -1.55 -19.09
CA LEU A 194 5.26 -2.82 -18.40
C LEU A 194 3.93 -3.44 -18.88
N PRO A 195 3.80 -3.79 -20.18
CA PRO A 195 2.51 -4.14 -20.79
C PRO A 195 1.90 -5.44 -20.27
N LYS A 196 2.72 -6.33 -19.68
CA LYS A 196 2.29 -7.61 -19.13
C LYS A 196 2.10 -7.59 -17.61
N LEU A 197 2.35 -6.46 -16.94
CA LEU A 197 2.15 -6.35 -15.50
C LEU A 197 0.71 -5.89 -15.24
N PRO A 198 -0.18 -6.76 -14.71
CA PRO A 198 -1.61 -6.51 -14.72
C PRO A 198 -2.09 -5.70 -13.49
N VAL A 199 -1.16 -5.08 -12.74
CA VAL A 199 -1.41 -4.37 -11.49
C VAL A 199 -0.81 -2.97 -11.52
N ALA A 200 -1.37 -2.06 -10.73
CA ALA A 200 -0.75 -0.78 -10.43
C ALA A 200 0.56 -0.97 -9.65
N ARG A 201 1.48 -0.01 -9.81
CA ARG A 201 2.85 -0.17 -9.36
C ARG A 201 3.54 1.17 -9.11
N ALA A 202 4.42 1.17 -8.13
CA ALA A 202 5.41 2.21 -7.88
C ALA A 202 6.80 1.65 -8.19
N LEU A 203 7.70 2.51 -8.65
CA LEU A 203 9.12 2.17 -8.77
C LEU A 203 9.90 3.22 -8.01
N TRP A 204 10.80 2.80 -7.12
CA TRP A 204 11.58 3.73 -6.32
C TRP A 204 13.03 3.29 -6.12
N VAL A 205 13.86 4.26 -5.78
CA VAL A 205 15.21 4.06 -5.25
C VAL A 205 15.14 4.31 -3.74
N PRO A 206 15.38 3.30 -2.89
CA PRO A 206 15.40 3.52 -1.45
C PRO A 206 16.69 4.22 -1.03
N GLN A 207 16.59 5.11 -0.05
CA GLN A 207 17.75 5.78 0.53
C GLN A 207 18.42 4.90 1.61
N PRO A 208 19.74 4.99 1.79
CA PRO A 208 20.69 5.73 0.93
C PRO A 208 20.98 5.01 -0.39
N ASP A 209 20.76 3.71 -0.42
CA ASP A 209 20.83 2.83 -1.59
C ASP A 209 20.09 1.52 -1.27
N LEU A 210 19.77 0.70 -2.28
CA LEU A 210 19.04 -0.56 -2.08
C LEU A 210 19.72 -1.53 -1.12
N LYS A 211 21.05 -1.64 -1.14
CA LYS A 211 21.75 -2.62 -0.30
C LYS A 211 21.69 -2.21 1.16
N THR A 212 22.01 -0.95 1.44
CA THR A 212 21.99 -0.39 2.79
C THR A 212 20.57 -0.30 3.33
N GLY A 213 19.63 0.20 2.53
CA GLY A 213 18.23 0.36 2.89
C GLY A 213 17.59 -0.99 3.25
N ALA A 214 17.71 -1.98 2.37
CA ALA A 214 17.18 -3.32 2.62
C ALA A 214 17.87 -4.01 3.82
N ALA A 215 19.20 -3.86 3.97
CA ALA A 215 19.91 -4.45 5.10
C ALA A 215 19.47 -3.83 6.44
N ALA A 216 19.30 -2.50 6.51
CA ALA A 216 18.79 -1.82 7.70
C ALA A 216 17.34 -2.25 8.01
N TRP A 217 16.47 -2.33 6.99
CA TRP A 217 15.08 -2.77 7.15
C TRP A 217 14.99 -4.19 7.74
N ILE A 218 15.77 -5.12 7.19
CA ILE A 218 15.83 -6.51 7.68
C ILE A 218 16.37 -6.57 9.11
N LEU A 219 17.42 -5.79 9.42
CA LEU A 219 17.98 -5.73 10.77
C LEU A 219 17.00 -5.17 11.81
N ALA A 220 16.17 -4.20 11.41
CA ALA A 220 15.13 -3.63 12.26
C ALA A 220 13.91 -4.56 12.45
N GLY A 221 13.76 -5.56 11.57
CA GLY A 221 12.62 -6.49 11.56
C GLY A 221 11.39 -5.95 10.84
N GLY A 222 11.57 -5.07 9.85
CA GLY A 222 10.45 -4.47 9.12
C GLY A 222 9.63 -5.49 8.32
N ALA A 223 8.32 -5.24 8.20
CA ALA A 223 7.43 -6.09 7.43
C ALA A 223 7.65 -5.91 5.91
N HIS A 224 7.08 -6.81 5.11
CA HIS A 224 6.99 -6.66 3.65
C HIS A 224 5.85 -5.70 3.28
N HIS A 225 4.78 -5.67 4.07
CA HIS A 225 3.75 -4.65 3.99
C HIS A 225 4.23 -3.32 4.54
N THR A 226 3.86 -2.25 3.85
CA THR A 226 4.16 -0.87 4.21
C THR A 226 2.95 0.03 3.96
N ALA A 227 2.91 1.13 4.70
CA ALA A 227 2.09 2.29 4.34
C ALA A 227 3.00 3.27 3.58
N PHE A 228 2.76 3.38 2.28
CA PHE A 228 3.48 4.27 1.37
C PHE A 228 2.82 5.66 1.37
N SER A 229 3.62 6.73 1.36
CA SER A 229 3.12 8.10 1.21
C SER A 229 4.04 9.02 0.42
N GLN A 230 3.44 9.82 -0.46
CA GLN A 230 4.07 10.99 -1.08
C GLN A 230 3.59 12.32 -0.47
N ALA A 231 2.62 12.27 0.44
CA ALA A 231 2.13 13.44 1.15
C ALA A 231 2.95 13.74 2.42
N LEU A 232 3.50 12.68 3.04
CA LEU A 232 4.17 12.75 4.34
C LEU A 232 5.67 12.55 4.19
N CYS A 233 6.43 13.26 5.02
CA CYS A 233 7.86 13.06 5.22
C CYS A 233 8.13 12.33 6.54
N PRO A 234 9.38 11.89 6.79
CA PRO A 234 9.73 11.15 8.02
C PRO A 234 9.40 11.91 9.32
N GLU A 235 9.54 13.24 9.33
CA GLU A 235 9.26 14.10 10.49
C GLU A 235 7.83 13.93 11.02
N TYR A 236 6.82 13.87 10.14
CA TYR A 236 5.43 13.63 10.57
C TYR A 236 5.26 12.29 11.29
N ILE A 237 6.01 11.26 10.87
CA ILE A 237 5.92 9.94 11.47
C ILE A 237 6.70 9.89 12.79
N GLU A 238 7.83 10.59 12.86
CA GLU A 238 8.62 10.77 14.08
C GLU A 238 7.79 11.44 15.17
N ASP A 239 7.15 12.58 14.86
CA ASP A 239 6.26 13.30 15.77
C ASP A 239 5.12 12.41 16.26
N PHE A 240 4.50 11.62 15.37
CA PHE A 240 3.47 10.66 15.75
C PHE A 240 3.99 9.59 16.71
N CYS A 241 5.21 9.09 16.48
CA CYS A 241 5.82 8.09 17.35
C CYS A 241 6.19 8.65 18.71
N GLU A 242 6.64 9.91 18.78
CA GLU A 242 6.88 10.62 20.05
C GLU A 242 5.59 10.78 20.84
N MET A 243 4.49 11.21 20.20
CA MET A 243 3.17 11.31 20.84
C MET A 243 2.66 9.98 21.37
N ALA A 244 2.97 8.88 20.68
CA ALA A 244 2.46 7.54 20.97
C ALA A 244 3.42 6.68 21.82
N ASP A 245 4.61 7.20 22.18
CA ASP A 245 5.70 6.45 22.84
C ASP A 245 6.06 5.14 22.10
N ILE A 246 6.28 5.26 20.79
CA ILE A 246 6.70 4.15 19.91
C ILE A 246 8.14 4.36 19.48
N GLU A 247 8.96 3.29 19.49
CA GLU A 247 10.31 3.38 18.93
C GLU A 247 10.24 3.76 17.45
N TYR A 248 10.90 4.84 17.09
CA TYR A 248 11.05 5.29 15.73
C TYR A 248 12.47 4.99 15.21
N LEU A 249 12.55 4.45 14.00
CA LEU A 249 13.80 4.23 13.28
C LEU A 249 13.69 4.77 11.87
N HIS A 250 14.62 5.67 11.52
CA HIS A 250 14.69 6.25 10.18
C HIS A 250 15.82 5.65 9.35
N ILE A 251 15.48 5.20 8.15
CA ILE A 251 16.41 4.77 7.12
C ILE A 251 16.38 5.82 6.00
N GLY A 252 17.42 6.65 5.94
CA GLY A 252 17.53 7.76 5.00
C GLY A 252 18.94 7.90 4.43
N LYS A 253 19.19 9.02 3.74
CA LYS A 253 20.46 9.31 3.03
C LYS A 253 21.75 9.16 3.85
N HIS A 254 21.68 9.29 5.18
CA HIS A 254 22.85 9.26 6.07
C HIS A 254 22.96 7.97 6.88
N THR A 255 22.07 7.01 6.64
CA THR A 255 22.06 5.75 7.40
C THR A 255 23.30 4.93 7.08
N SER A 256 24.05 4.58 8.15
CA SER A 256 25.14 3.61 8.09
C SER A 256 24.72 2.35 8.86
N ILE A 257 25.04 1.16 8.34
CA ILE A 257 24.70 -0.10 9.03
C ILE A 257 25.37 -0.19 10.41
N GLY A 258 26.57 0.40 10.55
CA GLY A 258 27.30 0.40 11.81
C GLY A 258 26.58 1.17 12.91
N ASP A 259 26.09 2.38 12.59
CA ASP A 259 25.41 3.25 13.55
C ASP A 259 23.97 2.79 13.79
N PHE A 260 23.27 2.37 12.74
CA PHE A 260 21.92 1.81 12.84
C PHE A 260 21.87 0.61 13.79
N LYS A 261 22.88 -0.28 13.74
CA LYS A 261 23.00 -1.39 14.70
C LYS A 261 23.23 -0.94 16.15
N LYS A 262 23.91 0.20 16.38
CA LYS A 262 24.10 0.74 17.73
C LYS A 262 22.79 1.31 18.24
N GLU A 263 22.11 2.10 17.42
CA GLU A 263 20.80 2.69 17.73
C GLU A 263 19.78 1.62 18.11
N LEU A 264 19.66 0.55 17.31
CA LEU A 264 18.80 -0.60 17.64
C LEU A 264 19.06 -1.16 19.05
N ARG A 265 20.33 -1.28 19.47
CA ARG A 265 20.69 -1.81 20.79
C ARG A 265 20.44 -0.81 21.92
N TRP A 266 20.67 0.48 21.67
CA TRP A 266 20.42 1.52 22.66
C TRP A 266 18.94 1.72 22.91
N ASN A 267 18.15 1.77 21.83
CA ASN A 267 16.70 1.88 21.91
C ASN A 267 16.09 0.65 22.59
N GLU A 268 16.57 -0.57 22.28
CA GLU A 268 16.10 -1.77 22.96
C GLU A 268 16.22 -1.66 24.49
N LEU A 269 17.36 -1.17 24.98
CA LEU A 269 17.56 -0.95 26.41
C LEU A 269 16.66 0.18 26.94
N TYR A 270 16.55 1.30 26.23
CA TYR A 270 15.71 2.43 26.64
C TYR A 270 14.24 2.00 26.81
N TYR A 271 13.64 1.38 25.78
CA TYR A 271 12.24 0.97 25.81
C TYR A 271 11.98 -0.24 26.73
N ALA A 272 12.99 -1.04 27.05
CA ALA A 272 12.87 -2.07 28.07
C ALA A 272 12.86 -1.48 29.49
N LEU A 273 13.56 -0.36 29.72
CA LEU A 273 13.64 0.29 31.03
C LEU A 273 12.52 1.31 31.28
N SER A 274 12.03 1.99 30.24
CA SER A 274 11.00 3.05 30.37
C SER A 274 9.61 2.52 30.74
N LYS A 275 9.36 1.22 30.60
CA LYS A 275 8.08 0.56 30.94
C LYS A 275 7.97 0.09 32.39
N ASN A 276 8.80 0.61 33.31
CA ASN A 276 8.70 0.40 34.76
C ASN A 276 8.17 1.62 35.49
#